data_AF-A0A0P7CD71-F1
#
_entry.id   AF-A0A0P7CD71-F1
#
_cell.length_a   1.000
_cell.length_b   1.000
_cell.length_c   1.000
_cell.angle_alpha   90.00
_cell.angle_beta   90.00
_cell.angle_gamma   90.00
#
_symmetry.space_group_name_H-M   'P 1'
#
loop_
_entity.id
_entity.type
_entity.pdbx_description
1 polymer ?
#
loop_
_entity_poly.entity_id
_entity_poly.type
_entity_poly.pdbx_seq_one_letter_code
_entity_poly.pdbx_strand_id
1 'polypeptide(L)'
;MRADNARRGWTRLGRGVATALARRSETPYARAQRRRERVRDTFLTARDEWRLLLEILIEGETRAVCPAATELEVETYTDELGEPRGRLISIFTDGGSADKDEEAVTERISELLDEWSIVADPDTTEIAFTLAVDVHGSTSDDRS
;
A
#
# COMPACT_ATOMS: atom_id res chain seq x y z
N MET A 1 25.11 58.69 -11.48
CA MET A 1 25.03 57.24 -11.70
C MET A 1 25.74 56.53 -10.55
N ARG A 2 25.15 55.45 -10.01
CA ARG A 2 25.72 54.43 -9.09
C ARG A 2 25.76 54.75 -7.60
N ALA A 3 24.59 54.63 -6.97
CA ALA A 3 24.48 53.97 -5.67
C ALA A 3 23.52 52.78 -5.86
N ASP A 4 24.08 51.59 -6.08
CA ASP A 4 23.39 50.30 -5.90
C ASP A 4 24.31 49.22 -6.45
N ASN A 5 24.98 48.47 -5.57
CA ASN A 5 25.48 47.11 -5.86
C ASN A 5 26.09 46.41 -4.64
N ALA A 6 26.38 47.13 -3.54
CA ALA A 6 27.06 46.52 -2.38
C ALA A 6 26.16 45.65 -1.48
N ARG A 7 24.83 45.81 -1.52
CA ARG A 7 23.90 45.12 -0.58
C ARG A 7 23.41 43.74 -1.01
N ARG A 8 23.67 43.28 -2.24
CA ARG A 8 23.18 41.95 -2.72
C ARG A 8 24.17 40.79 -2.52
N GLY A 9 25.44 41.06 -2.22
CA GLY A 9 26.45 40.00 -2.06
C GLY A 9 26.39 39.25 -0.73
N TRP A 10 25.92 39.92 0.34
CA TRP A 10 26.08 39.43 1.71
C TRP A 10 24.99 38.44 2.14
N THR A 11 23.79 38.54 1.56
CA THR A 11 22.68 37.61 1.86
C THR A 11 22.83 36.24 1.19
N ARG A 12 23.68 36.11 0.16
CA ARG A 12 24.03 34.82 -0.47
C ARG A 12 25.14 34.08 0.28
N LEU A 13 26.15 34.80 0.77
CA LEU A 13 27.26 34.23 1.53
C LEU A 13 26.83 33.79 2.94
N GLY A 14 25.99 34.57 3.63
CA GLY A 14 25.51 34.23 4.98
C GLY A 14 24.68 32.94 5.02
N ARG A 15 23.90 32.65 3.96
CA ARG A 15 23.09 31.44 3.85
C ARG A 15 23.91 30.17 3.58
N GLY A 16 25.00 30.29 2.81
CA GLY A 16 25.92 29.19 2.51
C GLY A 16 26.84 28.83 3.68
N VAL A 17 27.29 29.81 4.47
CA VAL A 17 28.13 29.57 5.65
C VAL A 17 27.33 29.00 6.82
N ALA A 18 26.08 29.45 7.02
CA ALA A 18 25.20 28.89 8.05
C ALA A 18 24.86 27.40 7.79
N THR A 19 24.62 27.02 6.52
CA THR A 19 24.39 25.62 6.14
C THR A 19 25.66 24.77 6.19
N ALA A 20 26.83 25.33 5.87
CA ALA A 20 28.11 24.64 5.99
C ALA A 20 28.52 24.38 7.46
N LEU A 21 28.27 25.32 8.36
CA LEU A 21 28.52 25.15 9.80
C LEU A 21 27.51 24.20 10.46
N ALA A 22 26.23 24.28 10.09
CA ALA A 22 25.20 23.36 10.57
C ALA A 22 25.45 21.89 10.16
N ARG A 23 26.14 21.65 9.02
CA ARG A 23 26.60 20.30 8.62
C ARG A 23 27.81 19.82 9.40
N ARG A 24 28.64 20.72 9.95
CA ARG A 24 29.85 20.40 10.71
C ARG A 24 29.59 20.09 12.19
N SER A 25 28.44 20.50 12.72
CA SER A 25 28.04 20.30 14.13
C SER A 25 27.00 19.19 14.33
N GLU A 26 26.69 18.40 13.30
CA GLU A 26 25.76 17.29 13.46
C GLU A 26 26.38 16.24 14.39
N THR A 27 25.75 16.05 15.55
CA THR A 27 26.16 15.03 16.51
C THR A 27 26.00 13.64 15.88
N PRO A 28 26.83 12.66 16.30
CA PRO A 28 26.65 11.28 15.85
C PRO A 28 25.22 10.76 16.05
N TYR A 29 24.57 11.19 17.14
CA TYR A 29 23.18 10.90 17.43
C TYR A 29 22.21 11.47 16.37
N ALA A 30 22.33 12.77 16.05
CA ALA A 30 21.47 13.40 15.04
C ALA A 30 21.63 12.73 13.66
N ARG A 31 22.86 12.35 13.29
CA ARG A 31 23.12 11.61 12.06
C ARG A 31 22.50 10.22 12.06
N ALA A 32 22.64 9.48 13.16
CA ALA A 32 22.06 8.16 13.32
C ALA A 32 20.52 8.22 13.26
N GLN A 33 19.91 9.22 13.90
CA GLN A 33 18.47 9.41 13.88
C GLN A 33 17.93 9.72 12.47
N ARG A 34 18.59 10.61 11.71
CA ARG A 34 18.22 10.83 10.29
C ARG A 34 18.37 9.58 9.43
N ARG A 35 19.39 8.76 9.70
CA ARG A 35 19.56 7.48 9.00
C ARG A 35 18.43 6.51 9.36
N ARG A 36 18.04 6.44 10.63
CA ARG A 36 16.92 5.63 11.11
C ARG A 36 15.61 6.05 10.46
N GLU A 37 15.34 7.36 10.36
CA GLU A 37 14.16 7.91 9.68
C GLU A 37 14.13 7.48 8.21
N ARG A 38 15.24 7.63 7.48
CA ARG A 38 15.31 7.18 6.08
C ARG A 38 15.07 5.68 5.91
N VAL A 39 15.67 4.85 6.77
CA VAL A 39 15.46 3.40 6.73
C VAL A 39 14.01 3.06 7.01
N ARG A 40 13.37 3.74 7.97
CA ARG A 40 11.94 3.58 8.25
C ARG A 40 11.09 3.95 7.04
N ASP A 41 11.36 5.08 6.40
CA ASP A 41 10.59 5.53 5.24
C ASP A 41 10.71 4.53 4.08
N THR A 42 11.92 4.06 3.77
CA THR A 42 12.14 3.03 2.74
C THR A 42 11.43 1.72 3.07
N PHE A 43 11.44 1.30 4.33
CA PHE A 43 10.73 0.10 4.78
C PHE A 43 9.20 0.26 4.59
N LEU A 44 8.64 1.39 5.01
CA LEU A 44 7.21 1.66 4.86
C LEU A 44 6.80 1.69 3.39
N THR A 45 7.60 2.32 2.52
CA THR A 45 7.36 2.29 1.07
C THR A 45 7.34 0.86 0.53
N ALA A 46 8.34 0.04 0.87
CA ALA A 46 8.39 -1.35 0.41
C ALA A 46 7.22 -2.19 0.95
N ARG A 47 6.82 -1.96 2.19
CA ARG A 47 5.64 -2.60 2.81
C ARG A 47 4.37 -2.23 2.05
N ASP A 48 4.16 -0.95 1.77
CA ASP A 48 2.97 -0.46 1.08
C ASP A 48 2.91 -0.96 -0.38
N GLU A 49 4.06 -1.04 -1.07
CA GLU A 49 4.18 -1.65 -2.39
C GLU A 49 3.84 -3.15 -2.38
N TRP A 50 4.34 -3.89 -1.38
CA TRP A 50 4.02 -5.31 -1.23
C TRP A 50 2.53 -5.52 -0.91
N ARG A 51 1.97 -4.72 0.01
CA ARG A 51 0.55 -4.76 0.33
C ARG A 51 -0.30 -4.56 -0.93
N LEU A 52 0.00 -3.55 -1.74
CA LEU A 52 -0.73 -3.29 -2.99
C LEU A 52 -0.66 -4.48 -3.97
N LEU A 53 0.50 -5.12 -4.11
CA LEU A 53 0.63 -6.30 -4.95
C LEU A 53 -0.24 -7.47 -4.45
N LEU A 54 -0.30 -7.69 -3.13
CA LEU A 54 -1.15 -8.73 -2.55
C LEU A 54 -2.63 -8.40 -2.75
N GLU A 55 -3.06 -7.15 -2.57
CA GLU A 55 -4.43 -6.73 -2.82
C GLU A 55 -4.85 -6.95 -4.28
N ILE A 56 -3.96 -6.70 -5.25
CA ILE A 56 -4.19 -7.01 -6.67
C ILE A 56 -4.34 -8.53 -6.90
N LEU A 57 -3.51 -9.35 -6.27
CA LEU A 57 -3.59 -10.82 -6.41
C LEU A 57 -4.87 -11.36 -5.78
N ILE A 58 -5.22 -10.89 -4.58
CA ILE A 58 -6.46 -11.23 -3.88
C ILE A 58 -7.67 -10.84 -4.72
N GLU A 59 -7.67 -9.63 -5.30
CA GLU A 59 -8.71 -9.19 -6.22
C GLU A 59 -8.85 -10.12 -7.42
N GLY A 60 -7.74 -10.48 -8.07
CA GLY A 60 -7.72 -11.37 -9.23
C GLY A 60 -8.29 -12.75 -8.93
N GLU A 61 -7.83 -13.37 -7.84
CA GLU A 61 -8.28 -14.70 -7.42
C GLU A 61 -9.75 -14.68 -6.95
N THR A 62 -10.17 -13.62 -6.26
CA THR A 62 -11.57 -13.45 -5.86
C THR A 62 -12.47 -13.34 -7.08
N ARG A 63 -12.12 -12.48 -8.05
CA ARG A 63 -12.95 -12.24 -9.24
C ARG A 63 -12.96 -13.40 -10.23
N ALA A 64 -11.99 -14.30 -10.14
CA ALA A 64 -12.05 -15.57 -10.88
C ALA A 64 -13.20 -16.48 -10.43
N VAL A 65 -13.67 -16.33 -9.18
CA VAL A 65 -14.81 -17.07 -8.61
C VAL A 65 -16.08 -16.22 -8.56
N CYS A 66 -15.96 -14.99 -8.07
CA CYS A 66 -17.05 -14.04 -7.91
C CYS A 66 -16.78 -12.77 -8.76
N PRO A 67 -17.09 -12.77 -10.07
CA PRO A 67 -16.78 -11.66 -10.95
C PRO A 67 -17.43 -10.33 -10.55
N ALA A 68 -18.54 -10.38 -9.81
CA ALA A 68 -19.26 -9.21 -9.34
C ALA A 68 -18.70 -8.61 -8.04
N ALA A 69 -17.64 -9.21 -7.46
CA ALA A 69 -17.05 -8.72 -6.24
C ALA A 69 -16.43 -7.32 -6.42
N THR A 70 -16.71 -6.47 -5.45
CA THR A 70 -16.25 -5.07 -5.39
C THR A 70 -15.31 -4.83 -4.21
N GLU A 71 -15.45 -5.61 -3.15
CA GLU A 71 -14.72 -5.43 -1.90
C GLU A 71 -14.77 -6.71 -1.06
N LEU A 72 -13.74 -6.90 -0.24
CA LEU A 72 -13.71 -7.90 0.82
C LEU A 72 -13.68 -7.23 2.20
N GLU A 73 -14.50 -7.74 3.12
CA GLU A 73 -14.28 -7.55 4.55
C GLU A 73 -13.32 -8.63 5.03
N VAL A 74 -12.24 -8.21 5.69
CA VAL A 74 -11.17 -9.10 6.16
C VAL A 74 -10.79 -8.75 7.59
N GLU A 75 -10.17 -9.71 8.26
CA GLU A 75 -9.63 -9.51 9.61
C GLU A 75 -8.23 -10.09 9.73
N THR A 76 -7.33 -9.32 10.34
CA THR A 76 -6.03 -9.80 10.79
C THR A 76 -6.09 -10.25 12.24
N TYR A 77 -5.56 -11.43 12.55
CA TYR A 77 -5.43 -11.93 13.91
C TYR A 77 -4.06 -12.59 14.12
N THR A 78 -3.77 -12.97 15.35
CA THR A 78 -2.56 -13.71 15.71
C THR A 78 -2.97 -15.11 16.13
N ASP A 79 -2.35 -16.13 15.52
CA ASP A 79 -2.64 -17.52 15.88
C ASP A 79 -1.99 -17.96 17.20
N GLU A 80 -2.19 -19.23 17.56
CA GLU A 80 -1.66 -19.82 18.80
C GLU A 80 -0.12 -19.80 18.88
N LEU A 81 0.57 -19.65 17.74
CA LEU A 81 2.03 -19.60 17.65
C LEU A 81 2.57 -18.16 17.62
N GLY A 82 1.69 -17.16 17.60
CA GLY A 82 2.10 -15.76 17.48
C GLY A 82 2.28 -15.31 16.04
N GLU A 83 1.87 -16.11 15.05
CA GLU A 83 2.00 -15.75 13.64
C GLU A 83 0.79 -14.90 13.20
N PRO A 84 1.02 -13.82 12.43
CA PRO A 84 -0.07 -13.04 11.86
C PRO A 84 -0.81 -13.90 10.82
N ARG A 85 -2.14 -13.85 10.86
CA ARG A 85 -3.05 -14.54 9.95
C ARG A 85 -4.09 -13.59 9.42
N GLY A 86 -4.57 -13.85 8.21
CA GLY A 86 -5.70 -13.13 7.61
C GLY A 86 -6.88 -14.08 7.41
N ARG A 87 -8.10 -13.58 7.62
CA ARG A 87 -9.32 -14.31 7.25
C ARG A 87 -10.31 -13.44 6.51
N LEU A 88 -11.02 -14.07 5.58
CA LEU A 88 -12.18 -13.48 4.93
C LEU A 88 -13.36 -13.45 5.91
N ILE A 89 -14.06 -12.32 5.95
CA ILE A 89 -15.28 -12.14 6.75
C ILE A 89 -16.50 -12.07 5.82
N SER A 90 -16.42 -11.30 4.75
CA SER A 90 -17.50 -11.20 3.77
C SER A 90 -17.00 -10.75 2.41
N ILE A 91 -17.77 -11.08 1.37
CA ILE A 91 -17.56 -10.61 -0.01
C ILE A 91 -18.71 -9.69 -0.36
N PHE A 92 -18.40 -8.45 -0.73
CA PHE A 92 -19.39 -7.49 -1.20
C PHE A 92 -19.42 -7.38 -2.72
N THR A 93 -20.63 -7.19 -3.23
CA THR A 93 -20.96 -6.93 -4.64
C THR A 93 -21.91 -5.75 -4.72
N ASP A 94 -22.12 -5.21 -5.93
CA ASP A 94 -23.15 -4.18 -6.18
C ASP A 94 -24.57 -4.63 -5.74
N GLY A 95 -24.81 -5.94 -5.65
CA GLY A 95 -26.09 -6.54 -5.27
C GLY A 95 -26.23 -6.89 -3.78
N GLY A 96 -25.20 -6.64 -2.96
CA GLY A 96 -25.11 -7.08 -1.56
C GLY A 96 -24.01 -8.12 -1.33
N SER A 97 -24.13 -8.95 -0.29
CA SER A 97 -23.13 -9.98 0.03
C SER A 97 -23.21 -11.20 -0.90
N ALA A 98 -22.06 -11.84 -1.13
CA ALA A 98 -21.92 -13.02 -1.99
C ALA A 98 -21.63 -14.31 -1.19
N ASP A 99 -22.49 -14.63 -0.21
CA ASP A 99 -22.32 -15.76 0.71
C ASP A 99 -22.15 -17.12 0.00
N LYS A 100 -22.66 -17.26 -1.23
CA LYS A 100 -22.59 -18.52 -1.99
C LYS A 100 -21.19 -18.84 -2.52
N ASP A 101 -20.37 -17.81 -2.72
CA ASP A 101 -19.04 -17.94 -3.31
C ASP A 101 -17.93 -17.91 -2.23
N GLU A 102 -18.30 -17.63 -0.97
CA GLU A 102 -17.39 -17.39 0.15
C GLU A 102 -16.42 -18.54 0.41
N GLU A 103 -16.91 -19.79 0.42
CA GLU A 103 -16.06 -20.97 0.66
C GLU A 103 -15.01 -21.14 -0.45
N ALA A 104 -15.43 -21.03 -1.71
CA ALA A 104 -14.57 -21.22 -2.87
C ALA A 104 -13.56 -20.07 -3.06
N VAL A 105 -13.92 -18.85 -2.64
CA VAL A 105 -12.99 -17.71 -2.58
C VAL A 105 -12.01 -17.90 -1.42
N THR A 106 -12.48 -18.24 -0.22
CA THR A 106 -11.64 -18.45 0.97
C THR A 106 -10.56 -19.49 0.70
N GLU A 107 -10.91 -20.61 0.08
CA GLU A 107 -9.94 -21.65 -0.29
C GLU A 107 -8.82 -21.08 -1.17
N ARG A 108 -9.15 -20.22 -2.14
CA ARG A 108 -8.17 -19.64 -3.07
C ARG A 108 -7.28 -18.56 -2.45
N ILE A 109 -7.84 -17.70 -1.61
CA ILE A 109 -7.14 -16.51 -1.12
C ILE A 109 -6.54 -16.68 0.27
N SER A 110 -6.76 -17.80 0.95
CA SER A 110 -6.31 -18.02 2.34
C SER A 110 -4.81 -17.76 2.53
N GLU A 111 -3.95 -18.33 1.66
CA GLU A 111 -2.50 -18.11 1.72
C GLU A 111 -2.13 -16.63 1.45
N LEU A 112 -2.83 -15.97 0.52
CA LEU A 112 -2.62 -14.56 0.22
C LEU A 112 -3.05 -13.66 1.37
N LEU A 113 -4.12 -14.02 2.09
CA LEU A 113 -4.57 -13.30 3.29
C LEU A 113 -3.60 -13.45 4.45
N ASP A 114 -3.01 -14.62 4.62
CA ASP A 114 -1.94 -14.84 5.59
C ASP A 114 -0.72 -13.97 5.26
N GLU A 115 -0.29 -13.93 3.99
CA GLU A 115 0.82 -13.06 3.57
C GLU A 115 0.46 -11.58 3.73
N TRP A 116 -0.76 -11.19 3.37
CA TRP A 116 -1.26 -9.82 3.50
C TRP A 116 -1.29 -9.37 4.97
N SER A 117 -1.64 -10.26 5.91
CA SER A 117 -1.66 -9.94 7.34
C SER A 117 -0.30 -9.52 7.91
N ILE A 118 0.81 -9.90 7.26
CA ILE A 118 2.17 -9.51 7.66
C ILE A 118 2.42 -8.01 7.37
N VAL A 119 1.82 -7.49 6.30
CA VAL A 119 2.07 -6.14 5.77
C VAL A 119 0.89 -5.18 5.94
N ALA A 120 -0.29 -5.70 6.31
CA ALA A 120 -1.48 -4.91 6.58
C ALA A 120 -1.25 -3.88 7.69
N ASP A 121 -1.95 -2.75 7.59
CA ASP A 121 -2.05 -1.86 8.75
C ASP A 121 -3.02 -2.49 9.75
N PRO A 122 -2.79 -2.40 11.08
CA PRO A 122 -3.62 -3.08 12.08
C PRO A 122 -5.09 -2.67 12.08
N ASP A 123 -5.39 -1.50 11.51
CA ASP A 123 -6.73 -0.93 11.45
C ASP A 123 -7.40 -1.19 10.08
N THR A 124 -6.72 -1.88 9.15
CA THR A 124 -7.30 -2.21 7.83
C THR A 124 -8.19 -3.43 7.94
N THR A 125 -9.48 -3.24 7.65
CA THR A 125 -10.50 -4.30 7.67
C THR A 125 -11.12 -4.57 6.30
N GLU A 126 -10.68 -3.85 5.27
CA GLU A 126 -11.29 -3.84 3.95
C GLU A 126 -10.21 -3.94 2.86
N ILE A 127 -10.49 -4.71 1.81
CA ILE A 127 -9.70 -4.74 0.57
C ILE A 127 -10.63 -4.33 -0.58
N ALA A 128 -10.46 -3.10 -1.07
CA ALA A 128 -11.25 -2.55 -2.17
C ALA A 128 -10.69 -2.95 -3.53
N PHE A 129 -11.55 -3.42 -4.43
CA PHE A 129 -11.14 -3.85 -5.77
C PHE A 129 -11.08 -2.69 -6.75
N THR A 130 -10.04 -2.64 -7.57
CA THR A 130 -9.69 -1.46 -8.39
C THR A 130 -9.60 -1.75 -9.87
N LEU A 131 -9.47 -3.02 -10.28
CA LEU A 131 -9.49 -3.39 -11.69
C LEU A 131 -10.92 -3.22 -12.22
N ALA A 132 -11.09 -2.87 -13.49
CA ALA A 132 -12.39 -2.97 -14.13
C ALA A 132 -12.61 -4.45 -14.48
N VAL A 133 -13.82 -4.97 -14.26
CA VAL A 133 -14.21 -6.27 -14.82
C VAL A 133 -14.28 -6.09 -16.33
N ASP A 134 -13.20 -6.41 -17.05
CA ASP A 134 -13.25 -6.53 -18.51
C ASP A 134 -14.11 -7.75 -18.83
N VAL A 135 -15.41 -7.53 -18.93
CA VAL A 135 -16.37 -8.46 -19.51
C VAL A 135 -15.96 -8.64 -20.96
N HIS A 136 -15.14 -9.65 -21.24
CA HIS A 136 -14.84 -10.07 -22.61
C HIS A 136 -16.16 -10.38 -23.29
N GLY A 137 -16.51 -9.51 -24.24
CA GLY A 137 -17.78 -9.53 -24.93
C GLY A 137 -18.06 -10.89 -25.56
N SER A 138 -19.21 -11.45 -25.20
CA SER A 138 -19.99 -12.28 -26.10
C SER A 138 -20.10 -11.55 -27.43
N THR A 139 -19.29 -11.95 -28.39
CA THR A 139 -19.67 -11.80 -29.79
C THR A 139 -20.16 -13.17 -30.21
N SER A 140 -21.47 -13.29 -30.14
CA SER A 140 -22.28 -14.38 -30.65
C SER A 140 -21.81 -14.82 -32.03
N ASP A 141 -21.79 -16.14 -32.24
CA ASP A 141 -22.13 -16.74 -33.52
C ASP A 141 -23.31 -15.99 -34.17
N ASP A 142 -23.15 -15.56 -35.42
CA ASP A 142 -24.04 -15.90 -36.54
C ASP A 142 -23.73 -15.00 -37.74
N ARG A 143 -23.20 -15.59 -38.82
CA ARG A 143 -23.48 -15.17 -40.19
C ARG A 143 -23.15 -16.31 -41.14
N SER A 144 -24.21 -17.07 -41.41
CA SER A 144 -24.66 -17.64 -42.69
C SER A 144 -23.64 -17.86 -43.80
#